data_AF-A0AAW9QUR6-F1
#
_entry.id   AF-A0AAW9QUR6-F1
#
_cell.length_a   1.000
_cell.length_b   1.000
_cell.length_c   1.000
_cell.angle_alpha   90.00
_cell.angle_beta   90.00
_cell.angle_gamma   90.00
#
_symmetry.space_group_name_H-M   'P 1'
#
loop_
_entity.id
_entity.type
_entity.pdbx_description
1 polymer ?
#
loop_
_entity_poly.entity_id
_entity_poly.type
_entity_poly.pdbx_seq_one_letter_code
_entity_poly.pdbx_strand_id
1 'polypeptide(L)'
;MKVKVSLALAALMTASVNSIDPLISTKAQTFDEQPIDQTKMVAIARPYGSNKYDLLVLEQIPGKKQCWSESGSNPVMIDPLLLNFDFTGICRRATDSNGYSIRLDGRDFGLDYILRIVERGGELVLVGTPRDTRRPELVVGRTRGMQQGFMKIILEPGWQFSRRAFQGKSLGHFYFTGKEAEVLAAAGKTPPPDTNTTSPAASFRDTGNDIYKAEIEKAVALGFVAGFKEDNTFRPEEPVTREQFTAMVIGGMGTVGKINIDEVAAGGTTFSDVEPTRWSAKRIQWARANGIIAGKAGGQFRPTDPVTRAEMMAILNKAAIYLKTQNKLSPELLETKTPIAFSDISGHWAAGVIEQMSGFCGVASPLNERGTDFAPNDPAKRNYAAAAIVRTLDCVKTQKK
;
A
#
# COMPACT_ATOMS: atom_id res chain seq x y z
N MET A 1 -74.72 -50.27 -12.55
CA MET A 1 -73.87 -50.42 -11.33
C MET A 1 -72.74 -49.41 -11.39
N LYS A 2 -72.53 -48.69 -10.28
CA LYS A 2 -71.53 -47.62 -10.07
C LYS A 2 -70.09 -48.12 -10.28
N VAL A 3 -69.20 -47.28 -10.83
CA VAL A 3 -67.81 -47.04 -10.35
C VAL A 3 -67.35 -45.68 -10.93
N LYS A 4 -67.46 -44.59 -10.17
CA LYS A 4 -66.40 -43.88 -9.41
C LYS A 4 -65.27 -43.28 -10.26
N VAL A 5 -65.34 -41.95 -10.36
CA VAL A 5 -64.27 -41.01 -10.69
C VAL A 5 -63.21 -41.03 -9.59
N SER A 6 -61.94 -41.06 -9.96
CA SER A 6 -60.83 -40.68 -9.08
C SER A 6 -59.86 -39.80 -9.87
N LEU A 7 -59.84 -38.51 -9.50
CA LEU A 7 -58.85 -37.51 -9.87
C LEU A 7 -57.44 -38.06 -9.57
N ALA A 8 -56.61 -38.23 -10.60
CA ALA A 8 -55.18 -38.32 -10.43
C ALA A 8 -54.61 -36.89 -10.45
N LEU A 9 -54.19 -36.43 -9.29
CA LEU A 9 -53.55 -35.15 -9.05
C LEU A 9 -52.19 -35.14 -9.78
N ALA A 10 -52.03 -34.25 -10.76
CA ALA A 10 -50.77 -34.00 -11.42
C ALA A 10 -49.81 -33.29 -10.45
N ALA A 11 -48.84 -34.03 -9.90
CA ALA A 11 -47.72 -33.44 -9.19
C ALA A 11 -46.68 -32.96 -10.23
N LEU A 12 -46.78 -31.70 -10.66
CA LEU A 12 -45.65 -30.99 -11.27
C LEU A 12 -44.56 -30.83 -10.21
N MET A 13 -43.51 -31.65 -10.28
CA MET A 13 -42.25 -31.35 -9.59
C MET A 13 -41.60 -30.15 -10.29
N THR A 14 -41.79 -28.96 -9.73
CA THR A 14 -40.90 -27.84 -9.98
C THR A 14 -39.53 -28.16 -9.38
N ALA A 15 -38.59 -28.57 -10.20
CA ALA A 15 -37.18 -28.60 -9.83
C ALA A 15 -36.68 -27.15 -9.69
N SER A 16 -36.73 -26.62 -8.48
CA SER A 16 -36.00 -25.41 -8.11
C SER A 16 -34.50 -25.72 -8.15
N VAL A 17 -33.84 -25.36 -9.24
CA VAL A 17 -32.38 -25.41 -9.34
C VAL A 17 -31.83 -24.26 -8.51
N ASN A 18 -31.63 -24.49 -7.22
CA ASN A 18 -30.80 -23.60 -6.40
C ASN A 18 -29.36 -23.82 -6.84
N SER A 19 -28.89 -23.01 -7.79
CA SER A 19 -27.48 -22.86 -8.10
C SER A 19 -26.82 -22.19 -6.89
N ILE A 20 -26.42 -23.01 -5.91
CA ILE A 20 -25.47 -22.59 -4.89
C ILE A 20 -24.13 -22.56 -5.62
N ASP A 21 -23.77 -21.41 -6.18
CA ASP A 21 -22.41 -21.18 -6.65
C ASP A 21 -21.47 -21.47 -5.48
N PRO A 22 -20.51 -22.39 -5.61
CA PRO A 22 -19.50 -22.56 -4.58
C PRO A 22 -18.73 -21.24 -4.50
N LEU A 23 -18.82 -20.59 -3.33
CA LEU A 23 -17.92 -19.51 -2.94
C LEU A 23 -16.49 -20.00 -3.21
N ILE A 24 -15.89 -19.54 -4.31
CA ILE A 24 -14.49 -19.79 -4.59
C ILE A 24 -13.75 -19.04 -3.49
N SER A 25 -13.31 -19.80 -2.48
CA SER A 25 -12.35 -19.31 -1.49
C SER A 25 -11.11 -18.89 -2.26
N THR A 26 -10.94 -17.59 -2.47
CA THR A 26 -9.70 -17.00 -2.95
C THR A 26 -8.63 -17.35 -1.93
N LYS A 27 -7.72 -18.26 -2.29
CA LYS A 27 -6.54 -18.53 -1.47
C LYS A 27 -5.82 -17.20 -1.23
N ALA A 28 -5.66 -16.83 0.03
CA ALA A 28 -4.87 -15.67 0.44
C ALA A 28 -3.52 -15.74 -0.29
N GLN A 29 -3.21 -14.69 -1.05
CA GLN A 29 -2.03 -14.70 -1.90
C GLN A 29 -0.79 -14.48 -1.04
N THR A 30 0.08 -15.49 -0.96
CA THR A 30 1.28 -15.45 -0.12
C THR A 30 2.39 -14.66 -0.80
N PHE A 31 2.95 -13.69 -0.09
CA PHE A 31 4.20 -13.04 -0.52
C PHE A 31 5.39 -13.92 -0.18
N ASP A 32 6.27 -14.07 -1.17
CA ASP A 32 7.56 -14.73 -1.01
C ASP A 32 8.58 -13.73 -0.45
N GLU A 33 9.76 -14.22 -0.08
CA GLU A 33 10.92 -13.39 0.25
C GLU A 33 12.07 -13.64 -0.72
N GLN A 34 12.87 -12.61 -0.97
CA GLN A 34 14.13 -12.70 -1.69
C GLN A 34 15.27 -12.26 -0.78
N PRO A 35 16.38 -13.00 -0.73
CA PRO A 35 17.54 -12.60 0.06
C PRO A 35 18.13 -11.30 -0.49
N ILE A 36 18.65 -10.48 0.42
CA ILE A 36 19.42 -9.28 0.07
C ILE A 36 20.84 -9.47 0.61
N ASP A 37 21.84 -8.99 -0.13
CA ASP A 37 23.21 -8.88 0.39
C ASP A 37 23.22 -7.92 1.58
N GLN A 38 23.53 -8.44 2.76
CA GLN A 38 23.50 -7.68 4.01
C GLN A 38 24.51 -6.52 4.02
N THR A 39 25.61 -6.65 3.25
CA THR A 39 26.60 -5.57 3.11
C THR A 39 26.07 -4.37 2.33
N LYS A 40 24.93 -4.55 1.63
CA LYS A 40 24.22 -3.50 0.89
C LYS A 40 23.09 -2.90 1.70
N MET A 41 22.89 -3.30 2.95
CA MET A 41 21.78 -2.83 3.77
C MET A 41 22.27 -2.04 4.98
N VAL A 42 21.47 -1.04 5.37
CA VAL A 42 21.65 -0.36 6.65
C VAL A 42 20.28 0.02 7.24
N ALA A 43 20.07 -0.31 8.52
CA ALA A 43 19.01 0.26 9.33
C ALA A 43 19.59 1.42 10.15
N ILE A 44 18.85 2.53 10.18
CA ILE A 44 19.31 3.80 10.72
C ILE A 44 18.26 4.33 11.68
N ALA A 45 18.70 4.70 12.88
CA ALA A 45 17.95 5.55 13.78
C ALA A 45 18.11 7.00 13.32
N ARG A 46 17.09 7.52 12.61
CA ARG A 46 17.09 8.88 12.09
C ARG A 46 16.44 9.82 13.10
N PRO A 47 17.11 10.93 13.50
CA PRO A 47 16.49 11.91 14.38
C PRO A 47 15.35 12.65 13.67
N TYR A 48 14.25 12.89 14.39
CA TYR A 48 13.17 13.77 13.95
C TYR A 48 12.60 14.55 15.15
N GLY A 49 12.38 15.86 14.98
CA GLY A 49 11.95 16.71 16.09
C GLY A 49 12.94 16.71 17.26
N SER A 50 12.45 16.97 18.48
CA SER A 50 13.27 17.02 19.69
C SER A 50 13.43 15.62 20.31
N ASN A 51 14.64 15.06 20.29
CA ASN A 51 15.01 13.78 20.91
C ASN A 51 14.12 12.58 20.53
N LYS A 52 13.57 12.55 19.31
CA LYS A 52 12.84 11.39 18.79
C LYS A 52 13.56 10.80 17.59
N TYR A 53 13.36 9.50 17.38
CA TYR A 53 14.02 8.74 16.33
C TYR A 53 13.03 7.84 15.61
N ASP A 54 13.09 7.84 14.27
CA ASP A 54 12.35 6.91 13.43
C ASP A 54 13.29 6.01 12.64
N LEU A 55 12.74 4.89 12.16
CA LEU A 55 13.50 3.90 11.43
C LEU A 55 13.56 4.28 9.94
N LEU A 56 14.79 4.42 9.45
CA LEU A 56 15.14 4.52 8.05
C LEU A 56 15.91 3.27 7.63
N VAL A 57 15.46 2.59 6.57
CA VAL A 57 16.18 1.45 5.98
C VAL A 57 16.64 1.85 4.58
N LEU A 58 17.92 1.61 4.29
CA LEU A 58 18.51 1.87 2.98
C LEU A 58 19.10 0.59 2.40
N GLU A 59 19.06 0.51 1.07
CA GLU A 59 19.78 -0.47 0.27
C GLU A 59 20.67 0.24 -0.76
N GLN A 60 21.94 -0.17 -0.82
CA GLN A 60 22.87 0.18 -1.87
C GLN A 60 22.56 -0.59 -3.16
N ILE A 61 22.29 0.12 -4.26
CA ILE A 61 22.17 -0.53 -5.56
C ILE A 61 23.59 -0.78 -6.13
N PRO A 62 23.90 -2.01 -6.58
CA PRO A 62 25.21 -2.30 -7.17
C PRO A 62 25.54 -1.40 -8.36
N GLY A 63 26.81 -0.96 -8.46
CA GLY A 63 27.29 -0.11 -9.56
C GLY A 63 26.81 1.35 -9.50
N LYS A 64 26.15 1.77 -8.40
CA LYS A 64 25.73 3.15 -8.17
C LYS A 64 26.60 3.84 -7.14
N LYS A 65 26.49 5.17 -7.07
CA LYS A 65 27.13 6.00 -6.04
C LYS A 65 26.82 5.47 -4.63
N GLN A 66 27.74 5.68 -3.71
CA GLN A 66 27.61 5.22 -2.34
C GLN A 66 26.49 5.97 -1.62
N CYS A 67 25.61 5.22 -0.96
CA CYS A 67 24.40 5.74 -0.32
C CYS A 67 24.67 6.34 1.07
N TRP A 68 25.64 5.80 1.81
CA TRP A 68 26.01 6.27 3.14
C TRP A 68 27.49 6.00 3.41
N SER A 69 28.09 6.75 4.33
CA SER A 69 29.36 6.40 4.95
C SER A 69 29.15 6.11 6.44
N GLU A 70 30.08 5.35 7.01
CA GLU A 70 30.07 4.98 8.42
C GLU A 70 31.28 5.60 9.11
N SER A 71 31.10 6.06 10.35
CA SER A 71 32.20 6.58 11.18
C SER A 71 31.96 6.23 12.65
N GLY A 72 33.03 6.13 13.44
CA GLY A 72 32.92 5.71 14.83
C GLY A 72 32.61 4.22 14.99
N SER A 73 32.45 3.78 16.24
CA SER A 73 32.24 2.37 16.57
C SER A 73 31.20 2.13 17.67
N ASN A 74 30.93 3.08 18.57
CA ASN A 74 29.95 2.96 19.66
C ASN A 74 29.34 4.33 20.04
N PRO A 75 28.25 4.78 19.40
CA PRO A 75 27.57 4.15 18.27
C PRO A 75 28.35 4.31 16.96
N VAL A 76 28.05 3.47 15.97
CA VAL A 76 28.45 3.74 14.58
C VAL A 76 27.54 4.82 14.03
N MET A 77 28.13 5.96 13.68
CA MET A 77 27.45 7.09 13.06
C MET A 77 27.32 6.85 11.57
N ILE A 78 26.14 7.14 11.04
CA ILE A 78 25.85 7.12 9.62
C ILE A 78 25.85 8.55 9.12
N ASP A 79 26.62 8.83 8.08
CA ASP A 79 26.40 10.02 7.27
C ASP A 79 25.61 9.57 6.03
N PRO A 80 24.30 9.90 5.96
CA PRO A 80 23.56 9.72 4.73
C PRO A 80 24.15 10.70 3.71
N LEU A 81 25.07 10.19 2.90
CA LEU A 81 25.54 10.83 1.65
C LEU A 81 24.36 11.16 0.72
N LEU A 82 23.19 10.59 1.06
CA LEU A 82 21.82 10.94 0.70
C LEU A 82 21.34 12.38 0.97
N LEU A 83 22.18 13.33 1.37
CA LEU A 83 21.75 14.73 1.60
C LEU A 83 22.44 15.75 0.68
N ASN A 84 23.42 15.34 -0.14
CA ASN A 84 24.32 16.25 -0.86
C ASN A 84 24.28 16.16 -2.41
N PHE A 85 23.44 15.33 -3.05
CA PHE A 85 23.36 15.16 -4.53
C PHE A 85 21.99 14.58 -5.00
N ASP A 86 21.66 14.49 -6.29
CA ASP A 86 20.41 13.83 -6.76
C ASP A 86 20.47 12.29 -6.58
N PHE A 87 19.43 11.68 -5.97
CA PHE A 87 19.40 10.30 -5.43
C PHE A 87 18.78 9.25 -6.33
N THR A 88 18.32 9.65 -7.49
CA THR A 88 17.43 8.85 -8.32
C THR A 88 18.13 7.61 -8.88
N GLY A 89 17.65 6.42 -8.49
CA GLY A 89 18.19 5.13 -8.96
C GLY A 89 19.55 4.74 -8.37
N ILE A 90 19.98 5.40 -7.28
CA ILE A 90 21.25 5.12 -6.59
C ILE A 90 21.05 4.16 -5.41
N CYS A 91 19.95 4.31 -4.68
CA CYS A 91 19.64 3.57 -3.45
C CYS A 91 18.15 3.23 -3.40
N ARG A 92 17.77 2.13 -2.72
CA ARG A 92 16.36 1.92 -2.31
C ARG A 92 16.19 2.37 -0.86
N ARG A 93 14.98 2.80 -0.49
CA ARG A 93 14.70 3.39 0.81
C ARG A 93 13.31 3.04 1.33
N ALA A 94 13.22 2.76 2.63
CA ALA A 94 11.98 2.72 3.39
C ALA A 94 12.07 3.67 4.59
N THR A 95 11.17 4.63 4.67
CA THR A 95 11.13 5.70 5.70
C THR A 95 9.99 5.57 6.68
N ASP A 96 9.06 4.65 6.41
CA ASP A 96 7.87 4.49 7.20
C ASP A 96 7.47 3.02 7.24
N SER A 97 6.46 2.78 8.04
CA SER A 97 5.98 1.46 8.37
C SER A 97 5.33 0.71 7.19
N ASN A 98 5.16 1.33 6.02
CA ASN A 98 4.76 0.66 4.78
C ASN A 98 5.95 0.04 4.05
N GLY A 99 7.16 0.53 4.31
CA GLY A 99 8.38 0.07 3.64
C GLY A 99 9.12 -1.04 4.38
N TYR A 100 8.74 -1.41 5.60
CA TYR A 100 9.35 -2.51 6.34
C TYR A 100 8.40 -3.24 7.31
N SER A 101 8.71 -4.50 7.61
CA SER A 101 8.04 -5.30 8.66
C SER A 101 8.92 -6.44 9.18
N ILE A 102 8.47 -7.13 10.23
CA ILE A 102 9.11 -8.34 10.76
C ILE A 102 8.60 -9.55 9.99
N ARG A 103 9.49 -10.49 9.68
CA ARG A 103 9.15 -11.79 9.10
C ARG A 103 9.83 -12.90 9.89
N LEU A 104 9.06 -13.83 10.44
CA LEU A 104 9.60 -14.96 11.20
C LEU A 104 9.11 -16.27 10.59
N ASP A 105 10.04 -17.20 10.36
CA ASP A 105 9.73 -18.53 9.81
C ASP A 105 8.85 -18.50 8.55
N GLY A 106 9.14 -17.53 7.67
CA GLY A 106 8.41 -17.33 6.41
C GLY A 106 7.04 -16.65 6.55
N ARG A 107 6.61 -16.27 7.76
CA ARG A 107 5.37 -15.52 7.99
C ARG A 107 5.66 -14.04 8.18
N ASP A 108 4.89 -13.19 7.49
CA ASP A 108 4.91 -11.73 7.67
C ASP A 108 4.14 -11.35 8.94
N PHE A 109 4.82 -10.68 9.88
CA PHE A 109 4.31 -10.20 11.16
C PHE A 109 4.10 -8.68 11.16
N GLY A 110 4.05 -8.02 10.00
CA GLY A 110 3.85 -6.58 9.90
C GLY A 110 2.54 -6.05 10.49
N LEU A 111 1.57 -6.93 10.71
CA LEU A 111 0.37 -6.64 11.48
C LEU A 111 0.46 -7.05 12.94
N ASP A 112 1.23 -8.08 13.29
CA ASP A 112 1.35 -8.57 14.66
C ASP A 112 2.32 -7.73 15.53
N TYR A 113 3.34 -7.14 14.89
CA TYR A 113 4.40 -6.38 15.54
C TYR A 113 4.55 -4.98 14.94
N ILE A 114 4.80 -4.00 15.81
CA ILE A 114 5.13 -2.62 15.42
C ILE A 114 6.62 -2.41 15.67
N LEU A 115 7.37 -2.08 14.60
CA LEU A 115 8.77 -1.67 14.73
C LEU A 115 8.86 -0.26 15.30
N ARG A 116 9.58 -0.11 16.41
CA ARG A 116 9.80 1.16 17.11
C ARG A 116 11.24 1.28 17.56
N ILE A 117 11.72 2.52 17.61
CA ILE A 117 12.99 2.83 18.24
C ILE A 117 12.68 3.33 19.66
N VAL A 118 13.31 2.71 20.65
CA VAL A 118 13.16 3.07 22.06
C VAL A 118 14.54 3.27 22.68
N GLU A 119 14.66 4.24 23.58
CA GLU A 119 15.89 4.46 24.33
C GLU A 119 15.95 3.53 25.55
N ARG A 120 17.05 2.79 25.71
CA ARG A 120 17.29 1.90 26.85
C ARG A 120 18.77 1.87 27.19
N GLY A 121 19.13 2.12 28.44
CA GLY A 121 20.50 1.92 28.93
C GLY A 121 21.58 2.72 28.19
N GLY A 122 21.26 3.93 27.72
CA GLY A 122 22.23 4.79 27.01
C GLY A 122 22.45 4.40 25.55
N GLU A 123 21.54 3.64 24.94
CA GLU A 123 21.51 3.35 23.51
C GLU A 123 20.07 3.37 22.96
N LEU A 124 19.93 3.36 21.64
CA LEU A 124 18.66 3.14 20.96
C LEU A 124 18.52 1.68 20.56
N VAL A 125 17.32 1.15 20.80
CA VAL A 125 16.96 -0.23 20.51
C VAL A 125 15.82 -0.25 19.52
N LEU A 126 16.00 -0.94 18.40
CA LEU A 126 14.92 -1.28 17.49
C LEU A 126 14.19 -2.49 18.03
N VAL A 127 12.94 -2.29 18.42
CA VAL A 127 12.07 -3.33 18.97
C VAL A 127 10.87 -3.59 18.08
N GLY A 128 10.51 -4.86 17.94
CA GLY A 128 9.17 -5.27 17.55
C GLY A 128 8.30 -5.30 18.79
N THR A 129 7.46 -4.28 18.97
CA THR A 129 6.44 -4.25 20.03
C THR A 129 5.22 -5.06 19.59
N PRO A 130 4.82 -6.11 20.31
CA PRO A 130 3.71 -6.95 19.93
C PRO A 130 2.39 -6.21 20.17
N ARG A 131 1.41 -6.45 19.30
CA ARG A 131 0.04 -5.97 19.53
C ARG A 131 -0.73 -6.84 20.52
N ASP A 132 -0.44 -8.13 20.52
CA ASP A 132 -0.96 -9.08 21.50
C ASP A 132 0.01 -9.10 22.68
N THR A 133 -0.43 -8.63 23.85
CA THR A 133 0.40 -8.57 25.06
C THR A 133 0.87 -9.94 25.56
N ARG A 134 0.26 -11.03 25.06
CA ARG A 134 0.71 -12.40 25.33
C ARG A 134 1.98 -12.77 24.55
N ARG A 135 2.26 -12.06 23.45
CA ARG A 135 3.50 -12.25 22.69
C ARG A 135 4.63 -11.45 23.33
N PRO A 136 5.88 -11.93 23.26
CA PRO A 136 7.01 -11.19 23.77
C PRO A 136 7.41 -10.05 22.82
N GLU A 137 7.90 -8.95 23.39
CA GLU A 137 8.68 -7.97 22.64
C GLU A 137 9.96 -8.60 22.08
N LEU A 138 10.23 -8.29 20.81
CA LEU A 138 11.37 -8.75 20.04
C LEU A 138 12.41 -7.63 19.95
N VAL A 139 13.66 -7.93 20.27
CA VAL A 139 14.78 -7.01 20.02
C VAL A 139 15.36 -7.34 18.66
N VAL A 140 15.26 -6.39 17.73
CA VAL A 140 15.69 -6.58 16.32
C VAL A 140 17.11 -6.06 16.12
N GLY A 141 17.48 -4.97 16.79
CA GLY A 141 18.82 -4.40 16.69
C GLY A 141 19.06 -3.26 17.67
N ARG A 142 20.31 -2.82 17.76
CA ARG A 142 20.80 -1.84 18.74
C ARG A 142 21.84 -0.90 18.13
N THR A 143 21.92 0.33 18.65
CA THR A 143 22.96 1.29 18.23
C THR A 143 24.28 1.12 18.98
N ARG A 144 24.31 0.36 20.09
CA ARG A 144 25.51 0.13 20.93
C ARG A 144 26.12 1.43 21.50
N GLY A 145 25.26 2.44 21.67
CA GLY A 145 25.60 3.75 22.20
C GLY A 145 24.60 4.81 21.76
N MET A 146 24.68 6.00 22.34
CA MET A 146 23.78 7.11 22.05
C MET A 146 24.57 8.37 21.75
N GLN A 147 24.35 8.95 20.57
CA GLN A 147 24.90 10.23 20.14
C GLN A 147 23.86 11.01 19.33
N GLN A 148 24.07 12.31 19.18
CA GLN A 148 23.22 13.13 18.31
C GLN A 148 23.52 12.86 16.84
N GLY A 149 22.49 12.72 16.02
CA GLY A 149 22.62 12.42 14.59
C GLY A 149 22.07 11.05 14.19
N PHE A 150 22.42 10.62 12.98
CA PHE A 150 21.98 9.35 12.42
C PHE A 150 22.88 8.22 12.93
N MET A 151 22.30 7.24 13.61
CA MET A 151 23.05 6.11 14.17
C MET A 151 22.68 4.81 13.46
N LYS A 152 23.68 3.96 13.21
CA LYS A 152 23.47 2.62 12.67
C LYS A 152 22.79 1.75 13.72
N ILE A 153 21.75 1.05 13.32
CA ILE A 153 21.14 -0.03 14.08
C ILE A 153 21.81 -1.33 13.63
N ILE A 154 22.60 -1.93 14.51
CA ILE A 154 23.24 -3.23 14.30
C ILE A 154 22.20 -4.30 14.65
N LEU A 155 21.87 -5.16 13.69
CA LEU A 155 20.92 -6.26 13.91
C LEU A 155 21.47 -7.23 14.98
N GLU A 156 20.59 -7.68 15.87
CA GLU A 156 20.94 -8.73 16.82
C GLU A 156 21.12 -10.08 16.09
N PRO A 157 21.88 -11.03 16.67
CA PRO A 157 22.03 -12.37 16.11
C PRO A 157 20.67 -13.02 15.81
N GLY A 158 20.57 -13.69 14.66
CA GLY A 158 19.33 -14.31 14.18
C GLY A 158 18.46 -13.41 13.29
N TRP A 159 18.79 -12.13 13.15
CA TRP A 159 18.12 -11.19 12.25
C TRP A 159 18.95 -10.90 10.99
N GLN A 160 18.25 -10.80 9.86
CA GLN A 160 18.80 -10.38 8.58
C GLN A 160 17.78 -9.57 7.78
N PHE A 161 18.23 -8.79 6.81
CA PHE A 161 17.35 -8.16 5.83
C PHE A 161 16.95 -9.13 4.73
N SER A 162 15.67 -9.10 4.34
CA SER A 162 15.21 -9.67 3.08
C SER A 162 14.24 -8.74 2.39
N ARG A 163 13.75 -9.10 1.20
CA ARG A 163 12.79 -8.30 0.44
C ARG A 163 11.51 -9.07 0.20
N ARG A 164 10.37 -8.37 0.29
CA ARG A 164 9.10 -8.91 -0.20
C ARG A 164 9.18 -9.17 -1.70
N ALA A 165 8.81 -10.36 -2.12
CA ALA A 165 8.71 -10.75 -3.49
C ALA A 165 7.30 -11.26 -3.81
N PHE A 166 6.91 -11.10 -5.07
CA PHE A 166 5.65 -11.61 -5.57
C PHE A 166 5.85 -12.16 -6.97
N GLN A 167 5.58 -13.45 -7.17
CA GLN A 167 5.78 -14.13 -8.46
C GLN A 167 7.19 -13.89 -9.02
N GLY A 168 8.21 -14.00 -8.16
CA GLY A 168 9.62 -13.79 -8.52
C GLY A 168 10.07 -12.33 -8.67
N LYS A 169 9.18 -11.34 -8.54
CA LYS A 169 9.53 -9.92 -8.61
C LYS A 169 9.74 -9.32 -7.22
N SER A 170 10.93 -8.78 -6.98
CA SER A 170 11.25 -7.92 -5.84
C SER A 170 10.30 -6.71 -5.77
N LEU A 171 9.69 -6.46 -4.61
CA LEU A 171 8.86 -5.29 -4.30
C LEU A 171 9.62 -4.28 -3.43
N GLY A 172 9.06 -3.08 -3.21
CA GLY A 172 9.70 -2.01 -2.44
C GLY A 172 9.72 -2.20 -0.91
N HIS A 173 9.27 -3.34 -0.40
CA HIS A 173 9.11 -3.59 1.04
C HIS A 173 10.24 -4.49 1.56
N PHE A 174 10.89 -4.07 2.65
CA PHE A 174 11.94 -4.81 3.33
C PHE A 174 11.39 -5.64 4.50
N TYR A 175 12.02 -6.78 4.75
CA TYR A 175 11.77 -7.56 5.94
C TYR A 175 12.98 -7.53 6.85
N PHE A 176 12.73 -7.42 8.15
CA PHE A 176 13.63 -7.95 9.17
C PHE A 176 13.24 -9.42 9.36
N THR A 177 14.00 -10.30 8.72
CA THR A 177 13.76 -11.75 8.71
C THR A 177 14.55 -12.42 9.84
N GLY A 178 13.93 -13.36 10.54
CA GLY A 178 14.60 -14.26 11.47
C GLY A 178 13.87 -15.60 11.61
N LYS A 179 14.42 -16.51 12.40
CA LYS A 179 13.69 -17.69 12.89
C LYS A 179 13.21 -17.42 14.31
N GLU A 180 11.94 -17.67 14.60
CA GLU A 180 11.33 -17.29 15.89
C GLU A 180 12.10 -17.89 17.07
N ALA A 181 12.48 -19.16 16.99
CA ALA A 181 13.27 -19.82 18.02
C ALA A 181 14.64 -19.16 18.25
N GLU A 182 15.33 -18.74 17.19
CA GLU A 182 16.67 -18.13 17.26
C GLU A 182 16.61 -16.71 17.84
N VAL A 183 15.63 -15.90 17.39
CA VAL A 183 15.50 -14.51 17.85
C VAL A 183 14.97 -14.43 19.29
N LEU A 184 14.15 -15.39 19.72
CA LEU A 184 13.68 -15.47 21.11
C LEU A 184 14.77 -16.00 22.06
N ALA A 185 15.55 -16.99 21.63
CA ALA A 185 16.69 -17.49 22.40
C ALA A 185 17.73 -16.38 22.63
N ALA A 186 18.03 -15.57 21.62
CA ALA A 186 18.91 -14.41 21.74
C ALA A 186 18.38 -13.35 22.73
N ALA A 187 17.06 -13.32 22.96
CA ALA A 187 16.40 -12.44 23.94
C ALA A 187 16.21 -13.09 25.32
N GLY A 188 16.71 -14.31 25.55
CA GLY A 188 16.54 -15.06 26.80
C GLY A 188 15.09 -15.48 27.10
N LYS A 189 14.26 -15.61 26.06
CA LYS A 189 12.83 -15.97 26.17
C LYS A 189 12.55 -17.27 25.41
N THR A 190 11.60 -18.08 25.91
CA THR A 190 11.15 -19.28 25.21
C THR A 190 9.94 -18.97 24.30
N PRO A 191 9.79 -19.67 23.16
CA PRO A 191 8.61 -19.55 22.31
C PRO A 191 7.34 -19.90 23.11
N PRO A 192 6.26 -19.11 23.03
CA PRO A 192 4.97 -19.56 23.52
C PRO A 192 4.51 -20.81 22.74
N PRO A 193 3.75 -21.74 23.36
CA PRO A 193 3.30 -22.94 22.68
C PRO A 193 2.49 -22.61 21.43
N ASP A 194 2.87 -23.24 20.32
CA ASP A 194 2.35 -23.02 18.97
C ASP A 194 0.82 -23.08 18.93
N THR A 195 0.17 -21.93 18.74
CA THR A 195 -1.11 -21.91 18.04
C THR A 195 -0.78 -21.75 16.56
N ASN A 196 -0.72 -22.88 15.85
CA ASN A 196 -0.76 -22.96 14.40
C ASN A 196 -1.98 -22.17 13.90
N THR A 197 -1.77 -20.87 13.70
CA THR A 197 -2.74 -19.98 13.09
C THR A 197 -2.13 -19.59 11.77
N THR A 198 -2.54 -20.29 10.73
CA THR A 198 -2.42 -19.88 9.34
C THR A 198 -2.75 -18.39 9.29
N SER A 199 -1.78 -17.55 8.95
CA SER A 199 -1.98 -16.10 8.93
C SER A 199 -3.16 -15.79 8.01
N PRO A 200 -4.24 -15.16 8.48
CA PRO A 200 -5.21 -14.57 7.58
C PRO A 200 -4.46 -13.54 6.72
N ALA A 201 -4.92 -13.37 5.48
CA ALA A 201 -4.62 -12.16 4.71
C ALA A 201 -4.85 -10.93 5.62
N ALA A 202 -4.05 -9.88 5.44
CA ALA A 202 -4.07 -8.68 6.27
C ALA A 202 -5.51 -8.18 6.55
N SER A 203 -6.08 -8.55 7.70
CA SER A 203 -7.49 -8.30 8.02
C SER A 203 -7.60 -7.18 9.05
N PHE A 204 -8.29 -6.10 8.70
CA PHE A 204 -8.60 -5.02 9.63
C PHE A 204 -9.89 -5.31 10.38
N ARG A 205 -10.00 -4.80 11.61
CA ARG A 205 -11.17 -5.05 12.48
C ARG A 205 -12.47 -4.48 11.91
N ASP A 206 -12.36 -3.45 11.09
CA ASP A 206 -13.46 -2.64 10.56
C ASP A 206 -13.76 -2.92 9.07
N THR A 207 -13.12 -3.90 8.43
CA THR A 207 -13.38 -4.25 7.02
C THR A 207 -14.08 -5.60 6.84
N GLY A 208 -14.46 -6.28 7.93
CA GLY A 208 -14.98 -7.65 7.88
C GLY A 208 -16.20 -7.83 6.96
N ASN A 209 -17.11 -6.84 6.95
CA ASN A 209 -18.33 -6.80 6.15
C ASN A 209 -18.31 -5.70 5.07
N ASP A 210 -17.13 -5.15 4.78
CA ASP A 210 -17.00 -4.10 3.77
C ASP A 210 -17.20 -4.68 2.37
N ILE A 211 -18.00 -4.01 1.53
CA ILE A 211 -18.31 -4.47 0.16
C ILE A 211 -17.08 -4.49 -0.76
N TYR A 212 -16.02 -3.74 -0.40
CA TYR A 212 -14.74 -3.65 -1.10
C TYR A 212 -13.63 -4.46 -0.42
N LYS A 213 -13.96 -5.35 0.52
CA LYS A 213 -12.97 -6.10 1.31
C LYS A 213 -11.91 -6.77 0.45
N ALA A 214 -12.30 -7.42 -0.64
CA ALA A 214 -11.37 -8.12 -1.52
C ALA A 214 -10.37 -7.15 -2.19
N GLU A 215 -10.84 -6.00 -2.68
CA GLU A 215 -9.96 -4.99 -3.24
C GLU A 215 -9.10 -4.29 -2.17
N ILE A 216 -9.62 -4.08 -0.96
CA ILE A 216 -8.83 -3.55 0.17
C ILE A 216 -7.68 -4.50 0.49
N GLU A 217 -7.97 -5.79 0.67
CA GLU A 217 -6.97 -6.82 0.95
C GLU A 217 -5.91 -6.86 -0.16
N LYS A 218 -6.35 -6.76 -1.43
CA LYS A 218 -5.44 -6.69 -2.58
C LYS A 218 -4.60 -5.42 -2.61
N ALA A 219 -5.16 -4.26 -2.29
CA ALA A 219 -4.45 -2.99 -2.25
C ALA A 219 -3.36 -2.99 -1.15
N VAL A 220 -3.67 -3.57 0.00
CA VAL A 220 -2.72 -3.76 1.11
C VAL A 220 -1.64 -4.78 0.77
N ALA A 221 -2.04 -5.89 0.14
CA ALA A 221 -1.11 -6.88 -0.36
C ALA A 221 -0.10 -6.24 -1.34
N LEU A 222 -0.59 -5.45 -2.29
CA LEU A 222 0.23 -4.70 -3.25
C LEU A 222 1.07 -3.57 -2.61
N GLY A 223 0.84 -3.25 -1.34
CA GLY A 223 1.69 -2.36 -0.54
C GLY A 223 1.53 -0.87 -0.82
N PHE A 224 0.50 -0.45 -1.55
CA PHE A 224 0.24 0.97 -1.83
C PHE A 224 -0.83 1.60 -0.92
N VAL A 225 -1.51 0.79 -0.10
CA VAL A 225 -2.38 1.23 0.98
C VAL A 225 -2.02 0.47 2.25
N ALA A 226 -2.20 1.09 3.40
CA ALA A 226 -2.11 0.46 4.71
C ALA A 226 -3.24 0.94 5.62
N GLY A 227 -3.50 0.19 6.69
CA GLY A 227 -4.37 0.66 7.77
C GLY A 227 -3.62 1.45 8.83
N PHE A 228 -4.36 1.89 9.84
CA PHE A 228 -3.87 2.60 11.00
C PHE A 228 -3.32 1.61 12.01
N LYS A 229 -2.04 1.79 12.30
CA LYS A 229 -1.26 0.86 13.12
C LYS A 229 -1.52 1.08 14.60
N GLU A 230 -2.28 2.07 14.99
CA GLU A 230 -2.59 2.36 16.39
C GLU A 230 -3.72 1.43 16.90
N ASP A 231 -4.69 1.12 16.04
CA ASP A 231 -5.97 0.49 16.41
C ASP A 231 -6.35 -0.73 15.51
N ASN A 232 -5.52 -1.07 14.51
CA ASN A 232 -5.78 -2.12 13.52
C ASN A 232 -7.05 -1.88 12.70
N THR A 233 -7.29 -0.61 12.35
CA THR A 233 -8.40 -0.18 11.50
C THR A 233 -7.91 0.17 10.09
N PHE A 234 -8.73 -0.04 9.08
CA PHE A 234 -8.52 0.51 7.75
C PHE A 234 -9.10 1.92 7.63
N ARG A 235 -10.18 2.19 8.38
CA ARG A 235 -11.07 3.35 8.30
C ARG A 235 -11.71 3.48 6.92
N PRO A 236 -12.51 2.47 6.51
CA PRO A 236 -13.04 2.37 5.15
C PRO A 236 -13.92 3.56 4.76
N GLU A 237 -14.72 4.06 5.70
CA GLU A 237 -15.71 5.10 5.46
C GLU A 237 -15.15 6.52 5.59
N GLU A 238 -13.90 6.68 6.05
CA GLU A 238 -13.27 7.99 6.17
C GLU A 238 -12.93 8.58 4.79
N PRO A 239 -13.18 9.87 4.57
CA PRO A 239 -12.74 10.55 3.36
C PRO A 239 -11.22 10.52 3.20
N VAL A 240 -10.76 10.36 1.95
CA VAL A 240 -9.34 10.48 1.61
C VAL A 240 -9.03 11.89 1.16
N THR A 241 -7.94 12.48 1.69
CA THR A 241 -7.50 13.79 1.21
C THR A 241 -6.87 13.69 -0.19
N ARG A 242 -6.83 14.79 -0.93
CA ARG A 242 -6.23 14.83 -2.28
C ARG A 242 -4.77 14.38 -2.29
N GLU A 243 -3.99 14.75 -1.29
CA GLU A 243 -2.59 14.32 -1.17
C GLU A 243 -2.44 12.83 -0.84
N GLN A 244 -3.33 12.29 0.01
CA GLN A 244 -3.36 10.87 0.35
C GLN A 244 -3.75 10.05 -0.88
N PHE A 245 -4.80 10.46 -1.60
CA PHE A 245 -5.25 9.78 -2.80
C PHE A 245 -4.18 9.80 -3.89
N THR A 246 -3.52 10.94 -4.11
CA THR A 246 -2.39 11.05 -5.05
C THR A 246 -1.26 10.09 -4.68
N ALA A 247 -0.94 9.97 -3.39
CA ALA A 247 0.06 9.02 -2.91
C ALA A 247 -0.33 7.56 -3.14
N MET A 248 -1.61 7.20 -2.91
CA MET A 248 -2.14 5.87 -3.17
C MET A 248 -2.07 5.51 -4.66
N VAL A 249 -2.47 6.43 -5.55
CA VAL A 249 -2.42 6.25 -7.01
C VAL A 249 -1.00 6.00 -7.48
N ILE A 250 -0.05 6.85 -7.07
CA ILE A 250 1.38 6.71 -7.45
C ILE A 250 1.97 5.40 -6.91
N GLY A 251 1.67 5.06 -5.66
CA GLY A 251 2.09 3.79 -5.08
C GLY A 251 1.55 2.60 -5.89
N GLY A 252 0.26 2.64 -6.25
CA GLY A 252 -0.40 1.63 -7.07
C GLY A 252 0.20 1.51 -8.47
N MET A 253 0.46 2.63 -9.14
CA MET A 253 1.13 2.67 -10.44
C MET A 253 2.52 2.01 -10.39
N GLY A 254 3.26 2.19 -9.29
CA GLY A 254 4.56 1.55 -9.06
C GLY A 254 4.51 0.02 -9.01
N THR A 255 3.33 -0.58 -8.85
CA THR A 255 3.14 -2.05 -8.86
C THR A 255 2.98 -2.63 -10.26
N VAL A 256 2.75 -1.78 -11.28
CA VAL A 256 2.47 -2.20 -12.67
C VAL A 256 3.39 -1.57 -13.70
N GLY A 257 4.09 -0.50 -13.33
CA GLY A 257 5.07 0.21 -14.14
C GLY A 257 6.22 0.74 -13.29
N LYS A 258 7.32 1.12 -13.95
CA LYS A 258 8.43 1.81 -13.27
C LYS A 258 8.05 3.28 -13.11
N ILE A 259 7.77 3.69 -11.87
CA ILE A 259 7.46 5.08 -11.53
C ILE A 259 8.64 5.69 -10.79
N ASN A 260 9.13 6.81 -11.30
CA ASN A 260 10.27 7.51 -10.76
C ASN A 260 9.87 8.92 -10.32
N ILE A 261 9.42 9.06 -9.06
CA ILE A 261 8.85 10.31 -8.54
C ILE A 261 9.84 11.46 -8.41
N ASP A 262 11.12 11.20 -8.60
CA ASP A 262 12.19 12.19 -8.53
C ASP A 262 12.52 12.78 -9.93
N GLU A 263 12.02 12.16 -11.01
CA GLU A 263 12.12 12.71 -12.38
C GLU A 263 10.99 13.73 -12.62
N VAL A 264 11.15 14.90 -12.02
CA VAL A 264 10.31 16.08 -12.31
C VAL A 264 11.04 16.88 -13.38
N ALA A 265 10.41 17.07 -14.54
CA ALA A 265 11.00 17.85 -15.63
C ALA A 265 11.46 19.23 -15.12
N ALA A 266 12.69 19.62 -15.47
CA ALA A 266 13.24 20.92 -15.12
C ALA A 266 12.31 22.03 -15.64
N GLY A 267 11.82 22.88 -14.74
CA GLY A 267 10.86 23.96 -15.05
C GLY A 267 9.39 23.68 -14.69
N GLY A 268 9.08 22.56 -14.04
CA GLY A 268 7.73 22.29 -13.53
C GLY A 268 7.27 23.33 -12.50
N THR A 269 6.18 24.04 -12.80
CA THR A 269 5.53 24.94 -11.84
C THR A 269 5.03 24.14 -10.64
N THR A 270 5.43 24.52 -9.42
CA THR A 270 4.91 23.93 -8.18
C THR A 270 3.53 24.51 -7.86
N PHE A 271 2.74 23.82 -7.04
CA PHE A 271 1.52 24.41 -6.49
C PHE A 271 1.92 25.33 -5.35
N SER A 272 1.38 26.55 -5.31
CA SER A 272 1.75 27.56 -4.31
C SER A 272 1.39 27.16 -2.87
N ASP A 273 0.44 26.25 -2.71
CA ASP A 273 -0.03 25.72 -1.43
C ASP A 273 0.56 24.33 -1.08
N VAL A 274 1.63 23.92 -1.76
CA VAL A 274 2.36 22.67 -1.47
C VAL A 274 3.79 23.01 -1.09
N GLU A 275 4.02 23.05 0.22
CA GLU A 275 5.36 23.26 0.79
C GLU A 275 6.34 22.15 0.36
N PRO A 276 7.59 22.48 -0.02
CA PRO A 276 8.58 21.49 -0.49
C PRO A 276 8.90 20.39 0.54
N THR A 277 8.79 20.69 1.83
CA THR A 277 9.07 19.76 2.94
C THR A 277 7.89 18.83 3.26
N ARG A 278 6.72 19.06 2.66
CA ARG A 278 5.52 18.23 2.87
C ARG A 278 5.79 16.80 2.38
N TRP A 279 5.38 15.81 3.16
CA TRP A 279 5.60 14.38 2.86
C TRP A 279 5.07 13.94 1.48
N SER A 280 4.05 14.64 0.97
CA SER A 280 3.40 14.40 -0.31
C SER A 280 3.96 15.25 -1.46
N ALA A 281 4.82 16.24 -1.19
CA ALA A 281 5.23 17.26 -2.16
C ALA A 281 5.80 16.67 -3.44
N LYS A 282 6.76 15.74 -3.34
CA LYS A 282 7.39 15.09 -4.49
C LYS A 282 6.38 14.34 -5.36
N ARG A 283 5.49 13.59 -4.71
CA ARG A 283 4.44 12.81 -5.38
C ARG A 283 3.48 13.71 -6.15
N ILE A 284 3.07 14.81 -5.53
CA ILE A 284 2.21 15.82 -6.15
C ILE A 284 2.94 16.48 -7.34
N GLN A 285 4.18 16.91 -7.16
CA GLN A 285 4.97 17.55 -8.23
C GLN A 285 5.16 16.61 -9.43
N TRP A 286 5.51 15.36 -9.18
CA TRP A 286 5.67 14.36 -10.22
C TRP A 286 4.36 14.08 -10.96
N ALA A 287 3.25 13.89 -10.24
CA ALA A 287 1.96 13.64 -10.88
C ALA A 287 1.48 14.85 -11.69
N ARG A 288 1.76 16.09 -11.24
CA ARG A 288 1.47 17.30 -12.01
C ARG A 288 2.30 17.35 -13.29
N ALA A 289 3.61 17.13 -13.18
CA ALA A 289 4.52 17.16 -14.33
C ALA A 289 4.16 16.13 -15.41
N ASN A 290 3.55 15.01 -15.00
CA ASN A 290 3.08 13.95 -15.90
C ASN A 290 1.60 14.09 -16.29
N GLY A 291 0.94 15.20 -15.96
CA GLY A 291 -0.46 15.47 -16.34
C GLY A 291 -1.49 14.55 -15.67
N ILE A 292 -1.13 13.89 -14.58
CA ILE A 292 -2.01 12.97 -13.83
C ILE A 292 -2.93 13.72 -12.88
N ILE A 293 -2.44 14.85 -12.33
CA ILE A 293 -3.24 15.73 -11.46
C ILE A 293 -3.23 17.17 -11.97
N ALA A 294 -4.27 17.90 -11.61
CA ALA A 294 -4.40 19.34 -11.82
C ALA A 294 -4.83 20.04 -10.51
N GLY A 295 -4.58 21.35 -10.45
CA GLY A 295 -5.09 22.19 -9.37
C GLY A 295 -6.60 22.41 -9.50
N LYS A 296 -7.24 22.82 -8.40
CA LYS A 296 -8.64 23.29 -8.41
C LYS A 296 -8.74 24.67 -9.08
N ALA A 297 -9.96 25.17 -9.18
CA ALA A 297 -10.21 26.57 -9.54
C ALA A 297 -9.35 27.51 -8.66
N GLY A 298 -8.59 28.41 -9.30
CA GLY A 298 -7.58 29.24 -8.62
C GLY A 298 -6.15 28.67 -8.64
N GLY A 299 -5.90 27.53 -9.27
CA GLY A 299 -4.57 27.01 -9.55
C GLY A 299 -3.85 26.34 -8.37
N GLN A 300 -4.52 26.20 -7.23
CA GLN A 300 -3.99 25.59 -6.01
C GLN A 300 -4.34 24.10 -5.93
N PHE A 301 -3.50 23.29 -5.27
CA PHE A 301 -3.71 21.84 -5.19
C PHE A 301 -4.68 21.41 -4.10
N ARG A 302 -4.70 22.14 -2.97
CA ARG A 302 -5.48 21.83 -1.76
C ARG A 302 -5.18 20.44 -1.19
N PRO A 303 -3.97 20.20 -0.65
CA PRO A 303 -3.53 18.86 -0.26
C PRO A 303 -4.42 18.21 0.82
N THR A 304 -4.94 19.00 1.77
CA THR A 304 -5.74 18.52 2.90
C THR A 304 -7.24 18.40 2.61
N ASP A 305 -7.73 18.97 1.50
CA ASP A 305 -9.14 18.84 1.14
C ASP A 305 -9.45 17.38 0.81
N PRO A 306 -10.66 16.88 1.15
CA PRO A 306 -11.15 15.62 0.61
C PRO A 306 -11.14 15.64 -0.93
N VAL A 307 -10.72 14.54 -1.53
CA VAL A 307 -10.89 14.33 -2.97
C VAL A 307 -12.34 13.96 -3.24
N THR A 308 -12.99 14.56 -4.23
CA THR A 308 -14.36 14.17 -4.61
C THR A 308 -14.34 12.90 -5.47
N ARG A 309 -15.48 12.20 -5.56
CA ARG A 309 -15.62 11.04 -6.42
C ARG A 309 -15.35 11.35 -7.90
N ALA A 310 -15.76 12.53 -8.38
CA ALA A 310 -15.43 13.00 -9.73
C ALA A 310 -13.93 13.28 -9.93
N GLU A 311 -13.30 13.98 -8.99
CA GLU A 311 -11.86 14.27 -9.05
C GLU A 311 -11.04 12.97 -9.05
N MET A 312 -11.44 11.99 -8.24
CA MET A 312 -10.83 10.67 -8.19
C MET A 312 -10.85 9.99 -9.57
N MET A 313 -11.99 9.99 -10.26
CA MET A 313 -12.11 9.38 -11.60
C MET A 313 -11.25 10.09 -12.63
N ALA A 314 -11.19 11.43 -12.59
CA ALA A 314 -10.31 12.18 -13.47
C ALA A 314 -8.83 11.83 -13.27
N ILE A 315 -8.39 11.69 -12.01
CA ILE A 315 -7.01 11.31 -11.68
C ILE A 315 -6.72 9.87 -12.14
N LEU A 316 -7.63 8.93 -11.88
CA LEU A 316 -7.46 7.52 -12.29
C LEU A 316 -7.46 7.35 -13.80
N ASN A 317 -8.30 8.10 -14.52
CA ASN A 317 -8.30 8.14 -15.98
C ASN A 317 -6.93 8.54 -16.53
N LYS A 318 -6.37 9.65 -16.03
CA LYS A 318 -5.03 10.11 -16.44
C LYS A 318 -3.93 9.15 -16.04
N ALA A 319 -4.01 8.55 -14.85
CA ALA A 319 -3.07 7.52 -14.41
C ALA A 319 -3.09 6.28 -15.31
N ALA A 320 -4.28 5.81 -15.73
CA ALA A 320 -4.42 4.68 -16.64
C ALA A 320 -3.82 4.99 -18.01
N ILE A 321 -4.15 6.14 -18.59
CA ILE A 321 -3.59 6.62 -19.87
C ILE A 321 -2.06 6.69 -19.79
N TYR A 322 -1.53 7.29 -18.72
CA TYR A 322 -0.09 7.39 -18.49
C TYR A 322 0.57 6.00 -18.48
N LEU A 323 0.02 5.06 -17.71
CA LEU A 323 0.55 3.71 -17.63
C LEU A 323 0.51 2.99 -18.98
N LYS A 324 -0.56 3.14 -19.77
CA LYS A 324 -0.63 2.53 -21.11
C LYS A 324 0.45 3.10 -22.02
N THR A 325 0.62 4.43 -22.05
CA THR A 325 1.66 5.10 -22.83
C THR A 325 3.07 4.66 -22.42
N GLN A 326 3.36 4.58 -21.12
CA GLN A 326 4.68 4.10 -20.63
C GLN A 326 4.97 2.65 -21.02
N ASN A 327 3.92 1.84 -21.19
CA ASN A 327 4.03 0.47 -21.66
C ASN A 327 3.95 0.35 -23.20
N LYS A 328 4.03 1.48 -23.93
CA LYS A 328 3.93 1.54 -25.41
C LYS A 328 2.62 0.95 -25.95
N LEU A 329 1.55 1.01 -25.16
CA LEU A 329 0.20 0.65 -25.58
C LEU A 329 -0.56 1.88 -26.08
N SER A 330 -1.64 1.67 -26.82
CA SER A 330 -2.57 2.76 -27.16
C SER A 330 -3.04 3.49 -25.90
N PRO A 331 -3.03 4.83 -25.86
CA PRO A 331 -3.52 5.60 -24.72
C PRO A 331 -5.04 5.52 -24.53
N GLU A 332 -5.77 5.00 -25.53
CA GLU A 332 -7.22 4.85 -25.47
C GLU A 332 -7.64 3.85 -24.38
N LEU A 333 -8.63 4.22 -23.56
CA LEU A 333 -9.20 3.36 -22.53
C LEU A 333 -10.40 2.62 -23.10
N LEU A 334 -10.15 1.44 -23.69
CA LEU A 334 -11.20 0.61 -24.28
C LEU A 334 -12.18 0.12 -23.21
N GLU A 335 -13.47 0.25 -23.53
CA GLU A 335 -14.55 -0.26 -22.70
C GLU A 335 -14.53 -1.80 -22.69
N THR A 336 -14.48 -2.38 -21.51
CA THR A 336 -14.56 -3.84 -21.30
C THR A 336 -15.87 -4.25 -20.64
N LYS A 337 -16.67 -3.27 -20.23
CA LYS A 337 -18.00 -3.41 -19.65
C LYS A 337 -18.90 -2.38 -20.32
N THR A 338 -20.21 -2.63 -20.31
CA THR A 338 -21.20 -1.62 -20.71
C THR A 338 -21.10 -0.42 -19.75
N PRO A 339 -20.88 0.81 -20.27
CA PRO A 339 -20.90 2.01 -19.44
C PRO A 339 -22.23 2.16 -18.69
N ILE A 340 -22.16 2.67 -17.47
CA ILE A 340 -23.32 2.94 -16.63
C ILE A 340 -23.82 4.35 -16.94
N ALA A 341 -25.11 4.46 -17.29
CA ALA A 341 -25.79 5.74 -17.38
C ALA A 341 -26.15 6.24 -15.96
N PHE A 342 -25.26 7.02 -15.35
CA PHE A 342 -25.51 7.56 -14.01
C PHE A 342 -26.58 8.65 -14.04
N SER A 343 -27.49 8.64 -13.06
CA SER A 343 -28.66 9.51 -13.02
C SER A 343 -28.36 10.95 -12.62
N ASP A 344 -27.18 11.22 -12.05
CA ASP A 344 -26.85 12.44 -11.31
C ASP A 344 -25.60 13.18 -11.84
N ILE A 345 -25.03 12.71 -12.97
CA ILE A 345 -23.83 13.33 -13.57
C ILE A 345 -24.16 14.29 -14.72
N SER A 346 -25.42 14.41 -15.12
CA SER A 346 -25.82 15.28 -16.25
C SER A 346 -25.42 16.74 -15.99
N GLY A 347 -24.74 17.37 -16.95
CA GLY A 347 -24.22 18.74 -16.81
C GLY A 347 -22.98 18.88 -15.92
N HIS A 348 -22.51 17.80 -15.29
CA HIS A 348 -21.30 17.82 -14.47
C HIS A 348 -20.04 17.80 -15.34
N TRP A 349 -19.00 18.57 -14.96
CA TRP A 349 -17.77 18.69 -15.75
C TRP A 349 -17.05 17.33 -15.98
N ALA A 350 -17.25 16.39 -15.06
CA ALA A 350 -16.64 15.07 -15.11
C ALA A 350 -17.52 13.99 -15.74
N ALA A 351 -18.72 14.33 -16.27
CA ALA A 351 -19.70 13.34 -16.72
C ALA A 351 -19.11 12.31 -17.69
N GLY A 352 -18.46 12.78 -18.77
CA GLY A 352 -17.86 11.89 -19.76
C GLY A 352 -16.71 11.03 -19.21
N VAL A 353 -15.90 11.56 -18.27
CA VAL A 353 -14.83 10.78 -17.61
C VAL A 353 -15.44 9.70 -16.72
N ILE A 354 -16.49 10.03 -15.95
CA ILE A 354 -17.17 9.08 -15.07
C ILE A 354 -17.78 7.94 -15.91
N GLU A 355 -18.48 8.27 -16.99
CA GLU A 355 -19.07 7.29 -17.90
C GLU A 355 -18.00 6.41 -18.54
N GLN A 356 -16.94 6.99 -19.12
CA GLN A 356 -15.81 6.23 -19.68
C GLN A 356 -15.18 5.28 -18.65
N MET A 357 -14.94 5.78 -17.43
CA MET A 357 -14.32 4.98 -16.37
C MET A 357 -15.25 3.87 -15.84
N SER A 358 -16.57 3.96 -16.07
CA SER A 358 -17.50 2.87 -15.78
C SER A 358 -17.41 1.75 -16.83
N GLY A 359 -17.21 2.09 -18.10
CA GLY A 359 -16.94 1.11 -19.16
C GLY A 359 -15.54 0.49 -19.05
N PHE A 360 -14.56 1.25 -18.56
CA PHE A 360 -13.19 0.78 -18.32
C PHE A 360 -13.12 -0.11 -17.05
N CYS A 361 -13.37 -1.41 -17.22
CA CYS A 361 -13.41 -2.43 -16.16
C CYS A 361 -14.36 -2.15 -14.98
N GLY A 362 -15.26 -1.16 -15.06
CA GLY A 362 -16.11 -0.77 -13.94
C GLY A 362 -15.34 -0.05 -12.84
N VAL A 363 -14.33 0.76 -13.19
CA VAL A 363 -13.60 1.57 -12.23
C VAL A 363 -14.53 2.58 -11.57
N ALA A 364 -15.33 3.29 -12.35
CA ALA A 364 -16.42 4.10 -11.82
C ALA A 364 -17.63 3.21 -11.57
N SER A 365 -18.12 3.17 -10.34
CA SER A 365 -19.34 2.45 -9.96
C SER A 365 -20.29 3.33 -9.13
N PRO A 366 -21.57 2.94 -9.04
CA PRO A 366 -22.56 3.67 -8.25
C PRO A 366 -22.15 3.77 -6.77
N LEU A 367 -22.71 4.73 -6.07
CA LEU A 367 -22.48 4.89 -4.64
C LEU A 367 -22.86 3.60 -3.91
N ASN A 368 -21.90 3.02 -3.20
CA ASN A 368 -22.01 1.73 -2.51
C ASN A 368 -22.40 0.55 -3.43
N GLU A 369 -22.02 0.59 -4.71
CA GLU A 369 -22.29 -0.45 -5.71
C GLU A 369 -23.80 -0.71 -5.96
N ARG A 370 -24.66 0.30 -5.73
CA ARG A 370 -26.12 0.16 -5.86
C ARG A 370 -26.75 1.33 -6.64
N GLY A 371 -27.77 1.00 -7.43
CA GLY A 371 -28.52 1.98 -8.20
C GLY A 371 -27.71 2.60 -9.33
N THR A 372 -28.04 3.84 -9.69
CA THR A 372 -27.40 4.59 -10.80
C THR A 372 -26.84 5.93 -10.34
N ASP A 373 -26.79 6.17 -9.03
CA ASP A 373 -26.26 7.42 -8.49
C ASP A 373 -24.73 7.33 -8.36
N PHE A 374 -23.99 8.24 -8.98
CA PHE A 374 -22.55 8.30 -8.84
C PHE A 374 -22.10 9.17 -7.67
N ALA A 375 -22.87 10.18 -7.26
CA ALA A 375 -22.51 11.22 -6.30
C ALA A 375 -21.16 11.92 -6.62
N PRO A 376 -21.04 12.65 -7.75
CA PRO A 376 -19.75 13.18 -8.24
C PRO A 376 -19.08 14.19 -7.32
N ASN A 377 -19.86 14.94 -6.53
CA ASN A 377 -19.37 15.99 -5.63
C ASN A 377 -19.06 15.49 -4.22
N ASP A 378 -19.48 14.27 -3.87
CA ASP A 378 -19.27 13.72 -2.54
C ASP A 378 -17.79 13.36 -2.33
N PRO A 379 -17.27 13.51 -1.10
CA PRO A 379 -15.95 13.00 -0.74
C PRO A 379 -15.80 11.51 -1.02
N ALA A 380 -14.68 11.13 -1.62
CA ALA A 380 -14.34 9.73 -1.84
C ALA A 380 -13.92 9.06 -0.53
N LYS A 381 -14.64 8.00 -0.16
CA LYS A 381 -14.29 7.13 0.97
C LYS A 381 -13.06 6.28 0.65
N ARG A 382 -12.29 5.95 1.68
CA ARG A 382 -11.03 5.20 1.58
C ARG A 382 -11.17 3.81 0.98
N ASN A 383 -12.25 3.09 1.31
CA ASN A 383 -12.54 1.78 0.73
C ASN A 383 -12.73 1.85 -0.78
N TYR A 384 -13.62 2.72 -1.25
CA TYR A 384 -13.89 2.89 -2.67
C TYR A 384 -12.65 3.42 -3.42
N ALA A 385 -11.86 4.31 -2.82
CA ALA A 385 -10.60 4.77 -3.40
C ALA A 385 -9.61 3.61 -3.62
N ALA A 386 -9.45 2.72 -2.64
CA ALA A 386 -8.62 1.53 -2.80
C ALA A 386 -9.15 0.60 -3.90
N ALA A 387 -10.47 0.36 -3.92
CA ALA A 387 -11.12 -0.47 -4.93
C ALA A 387 -10.95 0.08 -6.36
N ALA A 388 -11.22 1.37 -6.56
CA ALA A 388 -11.09 2.02 -7.86
C ALA A 388 -9.64 1.99 -8.37
N ILE A 389 -8.63 2.18 -7.50
CA ILE A 389 -7.22 2.01 -7.89
C ILE A 389 -6.94 0.57 -8.32
N VAL A 390 -7.34 -0.43 -7.52
CA VAL A 390 -7.13 -1.85 -7.87
C VAL A 390 -7.74 -2.19 -9.23
N ARG A 391 -9.00 -1.81 -9.46
CA ARG A 391 -9.71 -2.02 -10.73
C ARG A 391 -8.98 -1.36 -11.89
N THR A 392 -8.49 -0.13 -11.71
CA THR A 392 -7.72 0.59 -12.73
C THR A 392 -6.44 -0.17 -13.11
N LEU A 393 -5.67 -0.59 -12.11
CA LEU A 393 -4.39 -1.28 -12.31
C LEU A 393 -4.58 -2.66 -12.95
N ASP A 394 -5.63 -3.39 -12.56
CA ASP A 394 -5.98 -4.67 -13.15
C ASP A 394 -6.37 -4.52 -14.62
N CYS A 395 -7.17 -3.50 -14.95
CA CYS A 395 -7.59 -3.25 -16.32
C CYS A 395 -6.41 -2.93 -17.25
N VAL A 396 -5.48 -2.10 -16.78
CA VAL A 396 -4.25 -1.79 -17.52
C VAL A 396 -3.38 -3.04 -17.73
N LYS A 397 -3.37 -3.97 -16.76
CA LYS A 397 -2.63 -5.25 -16.87
C LYS A 397 -3.27 -6.23 -17.84
N THR A 398 -4.59 -6.35 -17.86
CA THR A 398 -5.29 -7.32 -18.71
C THR A 398 -5.17 -6.96 -20.19
N GLN A 399 -5.13 -5.67 -20.53
CA GLN A 399 -4.96 -5.19 -21.91
C GLN A 399 -3.49 -5.22 -22.41
N LYS A 400 -2.54 -5.77 -21.63
CA LYS A 400 -1.16 -6.06 -22.09
C LYS A 400 -1.05 -7.40 -22.84
N LYS A 401 -2.04 -8.28 -22.70
CA LYS A 401 -2.14 -9.56 -23.39
C LYS A 401 -3.04 -9.38 -24.60
#